data_AF-A0A522RC36-F1
#
_entry.id   AF-A0A522RC36-F1
#
_cell.length_a   1.000
_cell.length_b   1.000
_cell.length_c   1.000
_cell.angle_alpha   90.00
_cell.angle_beta   90.00
_cell.angle_gamma   90.00
#
_symmetry.space_group_name_H-M   'P 1'
#
loop_
_entity.id
_entity.type
_entity.pdbx_description
1 polymer ?
#
loop_
_entity_poly.entity_id
_entity_poly.type
_entity_poly.pdbx_seq_one_letter_code
_entity_poly.pdbx_strand_id
1 'polypeptide(L)'
;MEDLITITSNFTFKETSGRVVSFIQSKGFKLFGRIDHAEEAKQSGLTLRPTELIIFGNPKVGTLLMQDKQTCGIDLPVKMLVWEDESGRTKLSYNRLTSLQKKHRLSANSK
;
A
#
# COMPACT_ATOMS: atom_id res chain seq x y z
N MET A 1 -14.70 1.79 -10.87
CA MET A 1 -13.76 2.52 -11.75
C MET A 1 -13.39 3.81 -11.05
N GLU A 2 -12.19 4.07 -10.54
CA GLU A 2 -10.99 3.26 -10.27
C GLU A 2 -10.58 3.57 -8.83
N ASP A 3 -10.67 2.58 -7.94
CA ASP A 3 -10.31 2.72 -6.54
C ASP A 3 -8.78 2.73 -6.34
N LEU A 4 -8.04 2.21 -7.32
CA LEU A 4 -6.60 2.19 -7.36
C LEU A 4 -6.07 3.42 -8.10
N ILE A 5 -5.32 4.27 -7.41
CA ILE A 5 -4.56 5.35 -8.03
C ILE A 5 -3.20 4.80 -8.41
N THR A 6 -2.73 5.09 -9.62
CA THR A 6 -1.36 4.80 -10.06
C THR A 6 -0.68 6.07 -10.54
N ILE A 7 0.52 6.33 -10.04
CA ILE A 7 1.37 7.45 -10.46
C ILE A 7 2.71 6.93 -11.00
N THR A 8 3.31 7.66 -11.94
CA THR A 8 4.65 7.35 -12.45
C THR A 8 5.70 8.07 -11.63
N SER A 9 6.74 7.36 -11.20
CA SER A 9 7.90 7.93 -10.54
C SER A 9 8.94 8.35 -11.57
N ASN A 10 9.64 9.45 -11.29
CA ASN A 10 10.82 9.88 -12.06
C ASN A 10 12.12 9.26 -11.51
N PHE A 11 12.02 8.41 -10.49
CA PHE A 11 13.14 7.73 -9.85
C PHE A 11 13.10 6.24 -10.16
N THR A 12 14.23 5.56 -9.95
CA THR A 12 14.31 4.10 -10.07
C THR A 12 13.41 3.39 -9.05
N PHE A 13 13.20 2.09 -9.24
CA PHE A 13 12.42 1.27 -8.31
C PHE A 13 12.94 1.38 -6.87
N LYS A 14 14.25 1.16 -6.67
CA LYS A 14 14.89 1.17 -5.36
C LYS A 14 14.80 2.54 -4.68
N GLU A 15 15.03 3.61 -5.44
CA GLU A 15 14.91 4.98 -4.92
C GLU A 15 13.47 5.32 -4.56
N THR A 16 12.51 4.97 -5.42
CA THR A 16 11.08 5.21 -5.17
C THR A 16 10.62 4.49 -3.91
N SER A 17 10.95 3.20 -3.77
CA SER A 17 10.66 2.41 -2.57
C SER A 17 11.25 3.07 -1.30
N GLY A 18 12.55 3.41 -1.31
CA GLY A 18 13.20 4.05 -0.18
C GLY A 18 12.58 5.40 0.20
N ARG A 19 12.20 6.20 -0.80
CA ARG A 19 11.53 7.51 -0.59
C ARG A 19 10.14 7.33 0.00
N VAL A 20 9.37 6.35 -0.45
CA VAL A 20 8.04 6.05 0.11
C VAL A 20 8.15 5.65 1.57
N VAL A 21 9.06 4.72 1.92
CA VAL A 21 9.29 4.31 3.31
C VAL A 21 9.70 5.49 4.18
N SER A 22 10.67 6.29 3.72
CA SER A 22 11.13 7.48 4.45
C SER A 22 10.02 8.49 4.67
N PHE A 23 9.18 8.72 3.63
CA PHE A 23 8.04 9.61 3.73
C PHE A 23 7.01 9.12 4.75
N ILE A 24 6.62 7.85 4.70
CA ILE A 24 5.69 7.22 5.65
C ILE A 24 6.17 7.41 7.09
N GLN A 25 7.44 7.10 7.36
CA GLN A 25 8.04 7.24 8.68
C GLN A 25 8.11 8.71 9.13
N SER A 26 8.44 9.64 8.22
CA SER A 26 8.48 11.08 8.52
C SER A 26 7.12 11.65 8.92
N LYS A 27 6.03 11.01 8.48
CA LYS A 27 4.64 11.36 8.85
C LYS A 27 4.16 10.69 10.13
N GLY A 28 5.03 9.96 10.83
CA GLY A 28 4.70 9.27 12.08
C GLY A 28 3.85 8.01 11.90
N PHE A 29 3.71 7.51 10.67
CA PHE A 29 3.04 6.22 10.44
C PHE A 29 3.96 5.06 10.80
N LYS A 30 3.39 3.99 11.35
CA LYS A 30 4.09 2.74 11.60
C LYS A 30 4.26 2.00 10.28
N LEU A 31 5.49 1.61 9.94
CA LEU A 31 5.76 0.60 8.93
C LEU A 31 5.51 -0.78 9.54
N PHE A 32 4.56 -1.54 9.00
CA PHE A 32 4.23 -2.89 9.47
C PHE A 32 5.03 -3.95 8.74
N GLY A 33 5.37 -3.70 7.47
CA GLY A 33 6.16 -4.64 6.70
C GLY A 33 6.39 -4.18 5.28
N ARG A 34 7.30 -4.89 4.61
CA ARG A 34 7.58 -4.79 3.19
C ARG A 34 7.59 -6.21 2.64
N ILE A 35 6.94 -6.43 1.50
CA ILE A 35 6.91 -7.72 0.83
C ILE A 35 7.49 -7.52 -0.57
N ASP A 36 8.63 -8.14 -0.84
CA ASP A 36 9.24 -8.16 -2.17
C ASP A 36 8.62 -9.30 -3.00
N HIS A 37 7.59 -8.99 -3.76
CA HIS A 37 6.91 -9.97 -4.60
C HIS A 37 7.80 -10.51 -5.73
N ALA A 38 8.82 -9.76 -6.16
CA ALA A 38 9.74 -10.24 -7.18
C ALA A 38 10.66 -11.33 -6.63
N GLU A 39 11.13 -11.17 -5.40
CA GLU A 39 11.92 -12.20 -4.71
C GLU A 39 11.06 -13.44 -4.37
N GLU A 40 9.82 -13.26 -3.88
CA GLU A 40 8.91 -14.40 -3.64
C GLU A 40 8.58 -15.18 -4.92
N ALA A 41 8.39 -14.47 -6.05
CA ALA A 41 8.20 -15.11 -7.35
C ALA A 41 9.43 -15.96 -7.74
N LYS A 42 10.64 -15.40 -7.59
CA LYS A 42 11.89 -16.11 -7.87
C LYS A 42 12.05 -17.36 -7.02
N GLN A 43 11.74 -17.28 -5.72
CA GLN A 43 11.76 -18.45 -4.82
C GLN A 43 10.74 -19.52 -5.23
N SER A 44 9.65 -19.11 -5.89
CA SER A 44 8.63 -20.00 -6.44
C SER A 44 8.94 -20.48 -7.86
N GLY A 45 10.13 -20.20 -8.41
CA GLY A 45 10.51 -20.60 -9.77
C GLY A 45 9.85 -19.78 -10.89
N LEU A 46 9.31 -18.61 -10.56
CA LEU A 46 8.66 -17.68 -11.48
C LEU A 46 9.46 -16.39 -11.62
N THR A 47 9.21 -15.64 -12.69
CA THR A 47 9.78 -14.31 -12.89
C THR A 47 8.69 -13.26 -12.72
N LEU A 48 8.97 -12.24 -11.93
CA LEU A 48 8.14 -11.05 -11.81
C LEU A 48 9.04 -9.82 -11.88
N ARG A 49 8.60 -8.77 -12.59
CA ARG A 49 9.28 -7.47 -12.60
C ARG A 49 9.37 -6.92 -11.18
N PRO A 50 10.32 -6.01 -10.88
CA PRO A 50 10.42 -5.40 -9.55
C PRO A 50 9.05 -4.94 -9.04
N THR A 51 8.61 -5.51 -7.92
CA THR A 51 7.28 -5.33 -7.35
C THR A 51 7.37 -5.50 -5.84
N GLU A 52 7.14 -4.42 -5.09
CA GLU A 52 7.20 -4.43 -3.64
C GLU A 52 5.94 -3.80 -3.04
N LEU A 53 5.34 -4.50 -2.09
CA LEU A 53 4.22 -4.02 -1.28
C LEU A 53 4.73 -3.45 0.04
N ILE A 54 4.41 -2.17 0.30
CA ILE A 54 4.73 -1.47 1.54
C ILE A 54 3.45 -1.37 2.37
N ILE A 55 3.46 -1.95 3.57
CA ILE A 55 2.31 -2.05 4.48
C ILE A 55 2.55 -1.13 5.67
N PHE A 56 1.65 -0.18 5.88
CA PHE A 56 1.83 0.86 6.90
C PHE A 56 0.50 1.40 7.43
N GLY A 57 0.53 2.16 8.52
CA GLY A 57 -0.66 2.85 9.01
C GLY A 57 -0.49 3.46 10.40
N ASN A 58 -1.58 4.02 10.90
CA ASN A 58 -1.69 4.47 12.29
C ASN A 58 -2.55 3.45 13.07
N PRO A 59 -1.97 2.73 14.07
CA PRO A 59 -2.72 1.74 14.83
C PRO A 59 -3.98 2.28 15.49
N LYS A 60 -3.94 3.51 16.03
CA LYS A 60 -5.11 4.14 16.66
C LYS A 60 -6.25 4.32 15.66
N VAL A 61 -5.95 4.89 14.50
CA VAL A 61 -6.95 5.09 13.43
C VAL A 61 -7.51 3.74 12.97
N GLY A 62 -6.64 2.76 12.71
CA GLY A 62 -7.08 1.43 12.30
C GLY A 62 -8.01 0.76 13.31
N THR A 63 -7.73 0.87 14.61
CA THR A 63 -8.61 0.36 15.67
C THR A 63 -9.96 1.06 15.70
N LEU A 64 -10.02 2.39 15.56
CA LEU A 64 -11.28 3.13 15.51
C LEU A 64 -12.17 2.67 14.34
N LEU A 65 -11.57 2.44 13.16
CA LEU A 65 -12.30 1.89 12.01
C LEU A 65 -12.82 0.47 12.28
N MET A 66 -12.01 -0.38 12.92
CA MET A 66 -12.43 -1.75 13.27
C MET A 66 -13.49 -1.78 14.38
N GLN A 67 -13.54 -0.79 15.26
CA GLN A 67 -14.60 -0.65 16.26
C GLN A 67 -15.95 -0.30 15.61
N ASP A 68 -15.97 0.46 14.51
CA ASP A 68 -17.17 0.69 13.72
C ASP A 68 -17.56 -0.56 12.90
N LYS A 69 -16.61 -1.09 12.12
CA LYS A 69 -16.80 -2.30 11.30
C LYS A 69 -15.56 -3.18 11.33
N GLN A 70 -15.57 -4.21 12.15
CA GLN A 70 -14.42 -5.12 12.31
C GLN A 70 -13.96 -5.76 11.00
N THR A 71 -14.88 -5.98 10.05
CA THR A 71 -14.56 -6.56 8.74
C THR A 71 -13.59 -5.71 7.94
N CYS A 72 -13.44 -4.40 8.22
CA CYS A 72 -12.45 -3.56 7.54
C CYS A 72 -11.00 -3.96 7.86
N GLY A 73 -10.78 -4.76 8.91
CA GLY A 73 -9.49 -5.31 9.27
C GLY A 73 -8.81 -6.12 8.16
N ILE A 74 -9.57 -6.72 7.23
CA ILE A 74 -9.00 -7.46 6.09
C ILE A 74 -8.22 -6.55 5.11
N ASP A 75 -8.61 -5.27 5.06
CA ASP A 75 -7.96 -4.28 4.19
C ASP A 75 -6.96 -3.40 4.93
N LEU A 76 -6.89 -3.52 6.27
CA LEU A 76 -5.92 -2.83 7.12
C LEU A 76 -4.70 -3.73 7.43
N PRO A 77 -3.51 -3.15 7.67
CA PRO A 77 -3.14 -1.75 7.43
C PRO A 77 -3.21 -1.39 5.93
N VAL A 78 -3.15 -0.09 5.64
CA VAL A 78 -3.15 0.40 4.26
C VAL A 78 -1.85 0.03 3.54
N LYS A 79 -1.90 0.06 2.21
CA LYS A 79 -0.86 -0.49 1.35
C LYS A 79 -0.48 0.48 0.24
N MET A 80 0.80 0.51 -0.10
CA MET A 80 1.34 1.15 -1.30
C MET A 80 2.17 0.11 -2.06
N LEU A 81 1.95 -0.01 -3.36
CA LEU A 81 2.69 -0.91 -4.24
C LEU A 81 3.66 -0.11 -5.09
N VAL A 82 4.97 -0.36 -4.95
CA VAL A 82 5.98 0.15 -5.89
C VAL A 82 6.27 -0.97 -6.89
N TRP A 83 6.22 -0.69 -8.19
CA TRP A 83 6.41 -1.71 -9.20
C TRP A 83 6.94 -1.14 -10.52
N GLU A 84 7.51 -1.98 -11.38
CA GLU A 84 7.93 -1.59 -12.73
C GLU A 84 6.95 -2.10 -13.81
N ASP A 85 6.56 -1.20 -14.71
CA ASP A 85 5.81 -1.54 -15.91
C ASP A 85 6.68 -2.26 -16.94
N GLU A 86 6.07 -2.73 -18.03
CA GLU A 86 6.77 -3.46 -19.11
C GLU A 86 7.83 -2.62 -19.82
N SER A 87 7.76 -1.29 -19.72
CA SER A 87 8.77 -0.36 -20.25
C SER A 87 9.87 -0.04 -19.24
N GLY A 88 9.90 -0.72 -18.08
CA GLY A 88 10.86 -0.47 -17.01
C GLY A 88 10.61 0.82 -16.24
N ARG A 89 9.43 1.45 -16.37
CA ARG A 89 9.11 2.67 -15.62
C ARG A 89 8.56 2.31 -14.25
N THR A 90 9.14 2.92 -13.21
CA THR A 90 8.65 2.76 -11.85
C THR A 90 7.30 3.46 -11.65
N LYS A 91 6.37 2.73 -11.03
CA LYS A 91 5.02 3.15 -10.69
C LYS A 91 4.81 3.01 -9.18
N LEU A 92 3.94 3.86 -8.65
CA LEU A 92 3.40 3.73 -7.30
C LEU A 92 1.89 3.62 -7.40
N SER A 93 1.32 2.57 -6.82
CA SER A 93 -0.12 2.33 -6.79
C SER A 93 -0.65 2.23 -5.36
N TYR A 94 -1.84 2.80 -5.09
CA TYR A 94 -2.49 2.71 -3.78
C TYR A 94 -4.01 2.87 -3.90
N ASN A 95 -4.73 2.29 -2.94
CA ASN A 95 -6.19 2.41 -2.90
C ASN A 95 -6.61 3.75 -2.29
N ARG A 96 -7.65 4.37 -2.83
CA ARG A 96 -8.30 5.54 -2.20
C ARG A 96 -8.90 5.13 -0.86
N LEU A 97 -8.84 6.02 0.13
CA LEU A 97 -9.49 5.79 1.43
C LEU A 97 -11.01 5.62 1.30
N THR A 98 -11.63 6.30 0.34
CA THR A 98 -13.07 6.18 0.05
C THR A 98 -13.47 4.78 -0.38
N SER A 99 -12.54 3.98 -0.91
CA SER A 99 -12.77 2.59 -1.32
C SER A 99 -13.00 1.70 -0.09
N LEU A 100 -12.21 1.90 0.97
CA LEU A 100 -12.38 1.19 2.25
C LEU A 100 -13.75 1.52 2.89
N GLN A 101 -14.10 2.81 2.91
CA GLN A 101 -15.39 3.29 3.45
C GLN A 101 -16.58 2.66 2.72
N LYS A 102 -16.57 2.68 1.38
CA LYS A 102 -17.64 2.09 0.57
C LYS A 102 -17.72 0.58 0.74
N LYS A 103 -16.58 -0.13 0.71
CA LYS A 103 -16.52 -1.59 0.80
C LYS A 103 -17.07 -2.11 2.12
N HIS A 104 -16.72 -1.47 3.24
CA HIS A 104 -17.13 -1.92 4.58
C HIS A 104 -18.34 -1.18 5.15
N ARG A 105 -18.90 -0.22 4.42
CA ARG A 105 -20.00 0.65 4.88
C ARG A 105 -19.66 1.31 6.23
N LEU A 106 -18.46 1.88 6.31
CA LEU A 106 -18.01 2.63 7.50
C LEU A 106 -18.91 3.86 7.68
N SER A 107 -19.25 4.15 8.92
CA SER A 107 -20.02 5.33 9.30
C SER A 107 -19.22 6.61 9.07
N ALA A 108 -19.92 7.72 8.78
CA ALA A 108 -19.27 9.03 8.58
C ALA A 108 -18.58 9.58 9.83
N ASN A 109 -18.85 8.99 11.01
CA ASN A 109 -18.31 9.40 12.30
C ASN A 109 -17.00 8.70 12.66
N SER A 110 -16.54 7.77 11.84
CA SER A 110 -15.23 7.14 11.96
C SER A 110 -14.15 8.09 11.47
N LYS A 111 -13.84 9.11 12.29
CA LYS A 111 -12.74 10.07 12.12
C LYS A 111 -11.54 9.71 13.00
#